data_AF-A0A7I8MX86-F1
#
_entry.id   AF-A0A7I8MX86-F1
#
_cell.length_a   1.000
_cell.length_b   1.000
_cell.length_c   1.000
_cell.angle_alpha   90.00
_cell.angle_beta   90.00
_cell.angle_gamma   90.00
#
_symmetry.space_group_name_H-M   'P 1'
#
loop_
_entity.id
_entity.type
_entity.pdbx_description
1 polymer ?
#
loop_
_entity_poly.entity_id
_entity_poly.type
_entity_poly.pdbx_seq_one_letter_code
_entity_poly.pdbx_strand_id
1 'polypeptide(L)' 'MANTQDYFETDQERDEGHVDTRSRNFECDNPDPALGCNMGIDVQG' A
#
# COMPACT_ATOMS: atom_id res chain seq x y z
N MET A 1 -1.45 -15.57 -25.65
CA MET A 1 -2.56 -15.41 -24.68
C MET A 1 -2.62 -13.94 -24.30
N ALA A 2 -3.73 -13.25 -24.55
CA ALA A 2 -3.90 -11.88 -24.07
C ALA A 2 -4.19 -11.97 -22.57
N ASN A 3 -3.36 -11.34 -21.73
CA ASN A 3 -3.63 -11.23 -20.31
C ASN A 3 -4.62 -10.06 -20.15
N THR A 4 -5.91 -10.38 -20.08
CA THR A 4 -6.96 -9.39 -19.84
C THR A 4 -6.79 -8.92 -18.40
N GLN A 5 -6.28 -7.70 -18.24
CA GLN A 5 -6.27 -7.02 -16.96
C GLN A 5 -7.70 -6.53 -16.70
N ASP A 6 -8.45 -7.27 -15.89
CA ASP A 6 -9.71 -6.76 -15.34
C ASP A 6 -9.37 -5.74 -14.25
N TYR A 7 -9.72 -4.47 -14.49
CA TYR A 7 -9.50 -3.34 -13.56
C TYR A 7 -10.55 -3.30 -12.44
N PHE A 8 -11.24 -4.41 -12.21
CA PHE A 8 -12.26 -4.56 -11.19
C PHE A 8 -11.68 -5.41 -10.07
N GLU A 9 -11.78 -4.91 -8.84
CA GLU A 9 -11.39 -5.70 -7.66
C GLU A 9 -12.19 -7.01 -7.65
N THR A 10 -11.48 -8.13 -7.63
CA THR A 10 -12.07 -9.45 -7.44
C THR A 10 -12.60 -9.59 -6.01
N ASP A 11 -13.58 -10.48 -5.78
CA ASP A 11 -14.08 -10.73 -4.41
C ASP A 11 -12.95 -11.11 -3.45
N GLN A 12 -11.92 -11.81 -3.95
CA GLN A 12 -10.72 -12.15 -3.19
C GLN A 12 -9.90 -10.92 -2.79
N GLU A 13 -9.64 -9.98 -3.71
CA GLU A 13 -8.90 -8.74 -3.38
C GLU A 13 -9.67 -7.88 -2.37
N ARG A 14 -11.00 -7.93 -2.40
CA ARG A 14 -11.86 -7.23 -1.44
C ARG A 14 -11.85 -7.87 -0.05
N ASP A 15 -11.84 -9.20 0.01
CA ASP A 15 -11.70 -9.95 1.27
C ASP A 15 -10.30 -9.82 1.87
N GLU A 16 -9.25 -9.83 1.04
CA GLU A 16 -7.85 -9.63 1.46
C GLU A 16 -7.57 -8.18 1.85
N GLY A 17 -8.27 -7.23 1.23
CA GLY A 17 -8.15 -5.80 1.45
C GLY A 17 -6.87 -5.22 0.85
N HIS A 18 -6.93 -3.95 0.44
CA HIS A 18 -5.73 -3.25 0.00
C HIS A 18 -4.82 -2.97 1.19
N VAL A 19 -3.53 -3.32 1.03
CA VAL A 19 -2.51 -3.01 2.02
C VAL A 19 -2.41 -1.50 2.16
N ASP A 20 -2.74 -0.99 3.35
CA ASP A 20 -2.51 0.41 3.68
C ASP A 20 -1.00 0.65 3.85
N THR A 21 -0.38 1.08 2.75
CA THR A 21 1.06 1.37 2.69
C THR A 21 1.43 2.63 3.46
N ARG A 22 0.47 3.54 3.74
CA ARG A 22 0.70 4.76 4.50
C ARG A 22 0.88 4.45 5.97
N SER A 23 -0.10 3.83 6.62
CA SER A 23 -0.04 3.55 8.06
C SER A 23 1.15 2.65 8.40
N ARG A 24 1.37 1.59 7.60
CA ARG A 24 2.50 0.68 7.75
C ARG A 24 3.86 1.34 7.60
N ASN A 25 3.96 2.45 6.86
CA ASN A 25 5.23 3.17 6.72
C ASN A 25 5.69 3.83 8.03
N PHE A 26 4.79 4.07 8.98
CA PHE A 26 5.13 4.62 10.30
C PHE A 26 5.31 3.54 11.38
N GLU A 27 5.08 2.27 11.05
CA GLU A 27 5.28 1.13 11.96
C GLU A 27 6.74 0.63 11.93
N CYS A 28 7.68 1.44 12.44
CA CYS A 28 9.03 0.99 12.72
C CYS A 28 9.58 1.61 14.01
N ASP A 29 10.81 1.25 14.37
CA ASP A 29 11.41 1.67 15.64
C ASP A 29 11.68 3.19 15.72
N ASN A 30 11.93 3.86 14.60
CA ASN A 30 12.23 5.31 14.57
C ASN A 30 11.70 5.98 13.28
N PRO A 31 10.37 6.11 13.12
CA PRO A 31 9.75 6.72 11.96
C PRO A 31 10.00 8.23 11.93
N ASP A 32 10.27 8.79 10.76
CA ASP A 32 10.16 10.23 10.57
C ASP A 32 8.67 10.64 10.66
N PRO A 33 8.30 11.70 11.41
CA PRO A 33 6.91 12.06 11.61
C PRO A 33 6.20 12.56 10.33
N ALA A 34 6.95 12.97 9.31
CA ALA A 34 6.40 13.39 8.03
C ALA A 34 6.52 12.31 6.95
N LEU A 35 7.62 11.55 6.96
CA LEU A 35 8.01 10.65 5.86
C LEU A 35 7.96 9.16 6.23
N GLY A 36 7.78 8.81 7.50
CA GLY A 36 7.83 7.44 7.99
C GLY A 36 9.24 6.84 7.90
N CYS A 37 9.31 5.53 7.73
CA CYS A 37 10.57 4.77 7.76
C CYS A 37 11.11 4.49 6.37
N ASN A 38 10.22 4.39 5.39
CA ASN A 38 10.54 4.03 4.02
C ASN A 38 10.34 5.24 3.10
N MET A 39 11.41 6.03 2.94
CA MET A 39 11.44 7.18 2.02
C MET A 39 11.27 6.79 0.54
N GLY A 40 11.31 5.49 0.20
CA GLY A 40 11.05 4.98 -1.14
C GLY A 40 9.56 4.71 -1.42
N ILE A 41 8.71 4.74 -0.39
CA ILE A 41 7.25 4.70 -0.54
C ILE A 41 6.78 6.15 -0.62
N ASP A 42 6.31 6.56 -1.79
CA ASP A 42 5.68 7.86 -1.99
C ASP A 42 4.30 7.87 -1.31
N VAL A 43 4.28 8.30 -0.05
CA VAL A 43 3.04 8.48 0.72
C VAL A 43 2.52 9.88 0.42
N GLN A 44 1.43 9.98 -0.35
CA GLN A 44 0.76 11.28 -0.55
C GLN A 44 0.26 11.84 0.80
N GLY A 45 0.63 13.09 1.08
CA GLY A 45 0.37 13.81 2.34
C GLY A 45 -1.10 13.95 2.69
#